data_AF-A0A927SNG2-F1
#
_entry.id   AF-A0A927SNG2-F1
#
_cell.length_a   1.000
_cell.length_b   1.000
_cell.length_c   1.000
_cell.angle_alpha   90.00
_cell.angle_beta   90.00
_cell.angle_gamma   90.00
#
_symmetry.space_group_name_H-M   'P 1'
#
loop_
_entity.id
_entity.type
_entity.pdbx_description
1 polymer ?
#
loop_
_entity_poly.entity_id
_entity_poly.type
_entity_poly.pdbx_seq_one_letter_code
_entity_poly.pdbx_strand_id
1 'polypeptide(L)'
;MKKLLSLPLVLLMLLCGMAFAEAADYVGVWELTSVEFDGTHYAPEDMGVDMTMTLNRDGSALLDSGSVSGPAQGYWVETSRGITVYDDVDNPMALVLSNGKLVSDIKYGLKMNYTRRAAASVVPGDADGNASVGIADAIAILDYCADGNAAVNTSNADVNADGRVDLHDALLVLQYVAGWNVTLK
;
A
#
# COMPACT_ATOMS: atom_id res chain seq x y z
N MET A 1 -10.51 52.78 43.83
CA MET A 1 -11.05 51.40 43.83
C MET A 1 -11.29 50.99 42.39
N LYS A 2 -10.59 49.93 41.96
CA LYS A 2 -10.58 49.38 40.60
C LYS A 2 -11.95 48.73 40.33
N LYS A 3 -12.65 49.12 39.26
CA LYS A 3 -13.74 48.32 38.68
C LYS A 3 -13.32 47.90 37.27
N LEU A 4 -12.37 46.96 37.26
CA LEU A 4 -12.16 46.02 36.17
C LEU A 4 -13.24 44.91 36.29
N LEU A 5 -13.54 44.26 35.18
CA LEU A 5 -14.46 43.12 34.95
C LEU A 5 -15.83 43.46 34.33
N SER A 6 -15.86 43.55 33.00
CA SER A 6 -16.96 42.97 32.20
C SER A 6 -16.46 42.53 30.81
N LEU A 7 -15.35 41.81 30.78
CA LEU A 7 -14.76 41.27 29.55
C LEU A 7 -14.40 39.76 29.64
N PRO A 8 -15.34 38.83 29.93
CA PRO A 8 -15.05 37.42 29.68
C PRO A 8 -16.04 36.69 28.76
N LEU A 9 -16.94 37.38 28.03
CA LEU A 9 -17.96 36.67 27.23
C LEU A 9 -17.68 36.60 25.72
N VAL A 10 -16.73 37.37 25.18
CA VAL A 10 -16.40 37.32 23.74
C VAL A 10 -15.29 36.29 23.42
N LEU A 11 -14.53 35.84 24.42
CA LEU A 11 -13.44 34.88 24.20
C LEU A 11 -13.91 33.41 24.11
N LEU A 12 -15.17 33.11 24.46
CA LEU A 12 -15.71 31.73 24.47
C LEU A 12 -16.34 31.31 23.13
N MET A 13 -16.54 32.23 22.16
CA MET A 13 -17.04 31.91 20.81
C MET A 13 -15.93 31.63 19.78
N LEU A 14 -14.66 31.62 20.21
CA LEU A 14 -13.49 31.32 19.34
C LEU A 14 -12.95 29.88 19.52
N LEU A 15 -13.69 29.02 20.23
CA LEU A 15 -13.52 27.58 20.20
C LEU A 15 -14.57 26.97 19.25
N CYS A 16 -14.62 27.48 18.02
CA CYS A 16 -15.21 26.74 16.92
C CYS A 16 -14.29 25.54 16.70
N GLY A 17 -14.80 24.34 16.96
CA GLY A 17 -14.00 23.11 16.97
C GLY A 17 -13.13 23.01 15.73
N MET A 18 -11.82 23.15 15.93
CA MET A 18 -10.86 22.57 15.00
C MET A 18 -11.01 21.06 15.16
N ALA A 19 -12.00 20.49 14.49
CA ALA A 19 -11.87 19.14 14.01
C ALA A 19 -10.59 19.18 13.17
N PHE A 20 -9.49 18.67 13.72
CA PHE A 20 -8.37 18.28 12.90
C PHE A 20 -8.95 17.29 11.90
N ALA A 21 -9.13 17.72 10.65
CA ALA A 21 -9.36 16.79 9.57
C ALA A 21 -8.21 15.79 9.65
N GLU A 22 -8.54 14.53 9.87
CA GLU A 22 -7.58 13.44 9.77
C GLU A 22 -6.86 13.62 8.44
N ALA A 23 -5.54 13.82 8.48
CA ALA A 23 -4.76 13.98 7.27
C ALA A 23 -4.99 12.72 6.43
N ALA A 24 -5.46 12.90 5.20
CA ALA A 24 -5.75 11.77 4.32
C ALA A 24 -4.46 10.95 4.11
N ASP A 25 -4.53 9.65 4.35
CA ASP A 25 -3.37 8.77 4.15
C ASP A 25 -3.29 8.33 2.68
N TYR A 26 -2.33 8.92 1.97
CA TYR A 26 -2.03 8.61 0.57
C TYR A 26 -0.91 7.56 0.41
N VAL A 27 -0.07 7.37 1.43
CA VAL A 27 1.16 6.57 1.35
C VAL A 27 0.81 5.11 1.16
N GLY A 28 1.41 4.43 0.17
CA GLY A 28 1.20 3.01 -0.08
C GLY A 28 1.23 2.65 -1.56
N VAL A 29 0.94 1.39 -1.86
CA VAL A 29 0.81 0.88 -3.23
C VAL A 29 -0.65 0.94 -3.65
N TRP A 30 -0.90 1.44 -4.85
CA TRP A 30 -2.20 1.64 -5.46
C TRP A 30 -2.24 0.93 -6.81
N GLU A 31 -3.34 0.23 -7.10
CA GLU A 31 -3.54 -0.52 -8.35
C GLU A 31 -4.71 0.08 -9.12
N LEU A 32 -4.54 0.25 -10.42
CA LEU A 32 -5.63 0.62 -11.31
C LEU A 32 -6.65 -0.52 -11.34
N THR A 33 -7.91 -0.22 -11.02
CA THR A 33 -8.99 -1.23 -11.02
C THR A 33 -10.15 -0.90 -11.95
N SER A 34 -10.25 0.36 -12.39
CA SER A 34 -11.25 0.74 -13.37
C SER A 34 -10.81 1.98 -14.12
N VAL A 35 -11.03 1.95 -15.42
CA VAL A 35 -10.95 3.12 -16.30
C VAL A 35 -12.38 3.49 -16.69
N GLU A 36 -12.78 4.73 -16.50
CA GLU A 36 -14.04 5.28 -17.00
C GLU A 36 -13.72 6.21 -18.17
N PHE A 37 -14.39 5.99 -19.30
CA PHE A 37 -14.31 6.87 -20.46
C PHE A 37 -15.71 7.04 -21.05
N ASP A 38 -16.12 8.29 -21.26
CA ASP A 38 -17.46 8.64 -21.78
C ASP A 38 -18.61 7.97 -20.98
N GLY A 39 -18.46 7.90 -19.66
CA GLY A 39 -19.43 7.26 -18.75
C GLY A 39 -19.48 5.74 -18.80
N THR A 40 -18.63 5.10 -19.60
CA THR A 40 -18.49 3.63 -19.65
C THR A 40 -17.29 3.19 -18.82
N HIS A 41 -17.49 2.17 -17.97
CA HIS A 41 -16.41 1.57 -17.18
C HIS A 41 -15.79 0.39 -17.92
N TYR A 42 -14.46 0.33 -17.89
CA TYR A 42 -13.63 -0.72 -18.46
C TYR A 42 -12.75 -1.33 -17.36
N ALA A 43 -12.59 -2.65 -17.41
CA ALA A 43 -11.58 -3.33 -16.61
C ALA A 43 -10.20 -3.07 -17.25
N PRO A 44 -9.14 -2.79 -16.47
CA PRO A 44 -7.80 -2.52 -17.03
C PRO A 44 -7.26 -3.69 -17.86
N GLU A 45 -7.54 -4.92 -17.44
CA GLU A 45 -7.18 -6.16 -18.14
C GLU A 45 -7.76 -6.27 -19.56
N ASP A 46 -9.01 -5.82 -19.77
CA ASP A 46 -9.65 -5.79 -21.09
C ASP A 46 -8.94 -4.81 -22.04
N MET A 47 -8.25 -3.81 -21.48
CA MET A 47 -7.46 -2.83 -22.21
C MET A 47 -5.99 -3.25 -22.35
N GLY A 48 -5.59 -4.38 -21.76
CA GLY A 48 -4.20 -4.84 -21.70
C GLY A 48 -3.31 -3.93 -20.85
N VAL A 49 -3.88 -3.29 -19.83
CA VAL A 49 -3.17 -2.33 -18.96
C VAL A 49 -3.10 -2.90 -17.54
N ASP A 50 -1.91 -2.89 -16.98
CA ASP A 50 -1.65 -3.20 -15.56
C ASP A 50 -0.84 -2.06 -14.95
N MET A 51 -1.52 -1.12 -14.30
CA MET A 51 -0.89 0.08 -13.75
C MET A 51 -0.86 0.02 -12.22
N THR A 52 0.33 0.23 -11.66
CA THR A 52 0.53 0.37 -10.22
C THR A 52 1.23 1.68 -9.90
N MET A 53 0.94 2.22 -8.73
CA MET A 53 1.55 3.45 -8.24
C MET A 53 1.94 3.29 -6.78
N THR A 54 3.21 3.49 -6.46
CA THR A 54 3.69 3.54 -5.09
C THR A 54 3.90 4.98 -4.68
N LEU A 55 3.26 5.42 -3.60
CA LEU A 55 3.42 6.74 -3.00
C LEU A 55 4.16 6.59 -1.68
N ASN A 56 5.36 7.14 -1.59
CA ASN A 56 6.20 7.03 -0.40
C ASN A 56 6.02 8.24 0.52
N ARG A 57 6.28 8.04 1.82
CA ARG A 57 6.16 9.08 2.84
C ARG A 57 7.11 10.25 2.65
N ASP A 58 8.23 10.04 1.95
CA ASP A 58 9.21 11.09 1.63
C ASP A 58 8.81 11.97 0.43
N GLY A 59 7.64 11.72 -0.17
CA GLY A 59 7.14 12.44 -1.35
C GLY A 59 7.58 11.85 -2.68
N SER A 60 8.39 10.78 -2.69
CA SER A 60 8.72 10.06 -3.92
C SER A 60 7.55 9.19 -4.39
N ALA A 61 7.48 8.96 -5.70
CA ALA A 61 6.51 8.06 -6.33
C ALA A 61 7.20 7.12 -7.31
N LEU A 62 6.64 5.92 -7.47
CA LEU A 62 6.99 4.98 -8.53
C LEU A 62 5.72 4.65 -9.30
N LEU A 63 5.74 4.83 -10.62
CA LEU A 63 4.62 4.52 -11.51
C LEU A 63 5.01 3.36 -12.40
N ASP A 64 4.37 2.22 -12.22
CA ASP A 64 4.51 1.07 -13.10
C ASP A 64 3.33 1.03 -14.06
N SER A 65 3.63 0.89 -15.35
CA SER A 65 2.61 0.72 -16.40
C SER A 65 2.46 -0.74 -16.84
N GLY A 66 3.15 -1.67 -16.17
CA GLY A 66 3.19 -3.08 -16.55
C GLY A 66 3.97 -3.32 -17.85
N SER A 67 4.76 -2.33 -18.27
CA SER A 67 5.48 -2.34 -19.54
C SER A 67 6.94 -2.78 -19.39
N VAL A 68 7.56 -3.16 -20.50
CA VAL A 68 8.94 -3.69 -20.55
C VAL A 68 9.99 -2.67 -20.10
N SER A 69 9.67 -1.37 -20.08
CA SER A 69 10.58 -0.32 -19.62
C SER A 69 10.76 -0.27 -18.10
N GLY A 70 9.98 -1.04 -17.33
CA GLY A 70 9.99 -1.00 -15.87
C GLY A 70 9.31 0.26 -15.31
N PRO A 71 9.29 0.41 -13.98
CA PRO A 71 8.60 1.52 -13.33
C PRO A 71 9.33 2.85 -13.53
N ALA A 72 8.55 3.90 -13.84
CA ALA A 72 9.01 5.26 -13.91
C ALA A 72 9.13 5.88 -12.50
N GLN A 73 10.21 6.60 -12.27
CA GLN A 73 10.41 7.36 -11.03
C GLN A 73 9.65 8.69 -11.11
N GLY A 74 9.10 9.12 -9.98
CA GLY A 74 8.31 10.33 -9.89
C GLY A 74 8.27 10.91 -8.48
N TYR A 75 7.40 11.90 -8.28
CA TYR A 75 7.14 12.49 -6.97
C TYR A 75 5.68 12.91 -6.85
N TRP A 76 5.21 13.13 -5.63
CA TRP A 76 3.85 13.58 -5.37
C TRP A 76 3.82 14.72 -4.36
N VAL A 77 2.81 15.58 -4.52
CA VAL A 77 2.61 16.77 -3.69
C VAL A 77 1.17 16.81 -3.23
N GLU A 78 0.95 16.98 -1.94
CA GLU A 78 -0.39 17.21 -1.40
C GLU A 78 -0.87 18.63 -1.74
N THR A 79 -2.14 18.72 -2.09
CA THR A 79 -2.84 19.95 -2.47
C THR A 79 -4.08 20.12 -1.59
N SER A 80 -4.76 21.25 -1.70
CA SER A 80 -6.02 21.47 -0.99
C SER A 80 -7.16 20.54 -1.42
N ARG A 81 -7.01 19.79 -2.53
CA ARG A 81 -8.06 18.93 -3.11
C ARG A 81 -7.72 17.44 -3.11
N GLY A 82 -6.49 17.05 -2.76
CA GLY A 82 -5.97 15.71 -2.99
C GLY A 82 -4.47 15.76 -3.20
N ILE A 83 -3.93 14.98 -4.14
CA ILE A 83 -2.51 14.99 -4.49
C ILE A 83 -2.32 15.26 -5.99
N THR A 84 -1.15 15.75 -6.35
CA THR A 84 -0.67 15.73 -7.74
C THR A 84 0.55 14.83 -7.81
N VAL A 85 0.53 13.86 -8.71
CA VAL A 85 1.64 12.94 -8.99
C VAL A 85 2.31 13.38 -10.30
N TYR A 86 3.63 13.39 -10.31
CA TYR A 86 4.47 13.76 -11.45
C TYR A 86 5.33 12.56 -11.85
N ASP A 87 5.29 12.19 -13.13
CA ASP A 87 6.23 11.23 -13.71
C ASP A 87 7.55 11.91 -14.13
N ASP A 88 8.48 11.14 -14.71
CA ASP A 88 9.79 11.61 -15.18
C ASP A 88 9.72 12.59 -16.36
N VAL A 89 8.54 12.80 -16.94
CA VAL A 89 8.26 13.75 -18.03
C VAL A 89 7.48 14.97 -17.53
N ASP A 90 7.35 15.15 -16.21
CA ASP A 90 6.60 16.24 -15.56
C ASP A 90 5.13 16.32 -16.06
N ASN A 91 4.50 15.18 -16.38
CA ASN A 91 3.09 15.14 -16.74
C ASN A 91 2.23 15.01 -15.46
N PRO A 92 1.57 16.08 -15.00
CA PRO A 92 0.89 16.05 -13.72
C PRO A 92 -0.42 15.28 -13.80
N MET A 93 -0.58 14.29 -12.93
CA MET A 93 -1.84 13.60 -12.69
C MET A 93 -2.42 14.06 -11.35
N ALA A 94 -3.54 14.78 -11.40
CA ALA A 94 -4.30 15.14 -10.20
C ALA A 94 -5.15 13.95 -9.74
N LEU A 95 -5.06 13.61 -8.45
CA LEU A 95 -5.78 12.52 -7.83
C LEU A 95 -6.50 13.01 -6.57
N VAL A 96 -7.71 12.53 -6.37
CA VAL A 96 -8.51 12.81 -5.18
C VAL A 96 -8.80 11.49 -4.47
N LEU A 97 -8.57 11.44 -3.16
CA LEU A 97 -9.01 10.30 -2.35
C LEU A 97 -10.51 10.41 -2.12
N SER A 98 -11.28 9.45 -2.64
CA SER A 98 -12.73 9.38 -2.50
C SER A 98 -13.16 7.94 -2.27
N ASN A 99 -13.91 7.69 -1.19
CA ASN A 99 -14.39 6.35 -0.83
C ASN A 99 -13.27 5.28 -0.78
N GLY A 100 -12.10 5.65 -0.27
CA GLY A 100 -10.93 4.76 -0.17
C GLY A 100 -10.21 4.47 -1.48
N LYS A 101 -10.57 5.17 -2.58
CA LYS A 101 -9.91 5.07 -3.89
C LYS A 101 -9.23 6.38 -4.25
N LEU A 102 -8.07 6.31 -4.92
CA LEU A 102 -7.55 7.47 -5.62
C LEU A 102 -8.24 7.56 -6.98
N VAL A 103 -8.83 8.71 -7.25
CA VAL A 103 -9.57 8.95 -8.49
C VAL A 103 -8.88 10.06 -9.26
N SER A 104 -8.48 9.78 -10.50
CA SER A 104 -8.04 10.81 -11.42
C SER A 104 -9.22 11.36 -12.21
N ASP A 105 -9.17 12.64 -12.53
CA ASP A 105 -10.01 13.27 -13.55
C ASP A 105 -9.06 13.85 -14.60
N ILE A 106 -8.73 13.02 -15.58
CA ILE A 106 -7.78 13.36 -16.64
C ILE A 106 -8.56 14.07 -17.76
N LYS A 107 -7.86 14.93 -18.51
CA LYS A 107 -8.41 15.59 -19.70
C LYS A 107 -9.15 14.59 -20.61
N TYR A 108 -10.18 15.08 -21.29
CA TYR A 108 -11.04 14.29 -22.19
C TYR A 108 -11.99 13.30 -21.51
N GLY A 109 -12.27 13.50 -20.22
CA GLY A 109 -13.28 12.70 -19.50
C GLY A 109 -12.83 11.28 -19.17
N LEU A 110 -11.51 11.05 -19.20
CA LEU A 110 -10.91 9.80 -18.77
C LEU A 110 -10.71 9.85 -17.25
N LYS A 111 -11.36 8.96 -16.51
CA LYS A 111 -11.14 8.81 -15.07
C LYS A 111 -10.51 7.47 -14.78
N MET A 112 -9.49 7.47 -13.94
CA MET A 112 -8.86 6.25 -13.47
C MET A 112 -9.12 6.10 -11.99
N ASN A 113 -9.59 4.92 -11.59
CA ASN A 113 -9.85 4.58 -10.20
C ASN A 113 -8.80 3.60 -9.73
N TYR A 114 -8.04 4.00 -8.72
CA TYR A 114 -7.04 3.17 -8.07
C TYR A 114 -7.53 2.72 -6.71
N THR A 115 -7.38 1.44 -6.42
CA THR A 115 -7.59 0.90 -5.07
C THR A 115 -6.25 0.67 -4.40
N ARG A 116 -6.22 0.88 -3.09
CA ARG A 116 -5.05 0.56 -2.29
C ARG A 116 -4.81 -0.95 -2.37
N ARG A 117 -3.63 -1.36 -2.85
CA ARG A 117 -3.18 -2.74 -2.76
C ARG A 117 -3.15 -3.08 -1.27
N ALA A 118 -3.89 -4.12 -0.89
CA ALA A 118 -3.78 -4.62 0.47
C ALA A 118 -2.31 -4.96 0.73
N ALA A 119 -1.76 -4.50 1.85
CA ALA A 119 -0.49 -5.05 2.29
C ALA A 119 -0.68 -6.57 2.35
N ALA A 120 0.20 -7.33 1.71
CA ALA A 120 0.18 -8.78 1.83
C ALA A 120 0.13 -9.09 3.34
N SER A 121 -0.91 -9.79 3.78
CA SER A 121 -0.99 -10.21 5.17
C SER A 121 0.24 -11.07 5.41
N VAL A 122 1.17 -10.59 6.23
CA VAL A 122 2.26 -11.44 6.68
C VAL A 122 1.62 -12.55 7.49
N VAL A 123 1.69 -13.76 6.96
CA VAL A 123 1.25 -14.97 7.65
C VAL A 123 2.55 -15.72 7.95
N PRO A 124 3.13 -15.54 9.15
CA PRO A 124 4.37 -16.20 9.51
C PRO A 124 4.26 -17.71 9.29
N GLY A 125 5.13 -18.24 8.43
CA GLY A 125 5.17 -19.64 8.04
C GLY A 125 4.43 -20.00 6.76
N ASP A 126 3.70 -19.08 6.11
CA ASP A 126 3.09 -19.26 4.78
C ASP A 126 4.12 -18.89 3.69
N ALA A 127 5.13 -19.74 3.55
CA ALA A 127 6.26 -19.53 2.66
C ALA A 127 5.88 -19.71 1.18
N ASP A 128 4.89 -20.53 0.87
CA ASP A 128 4.41 -20.74 -0.51
C ASP A 128 3.31 -19.73 -0.94
N GLY A 129 2.79 -18.94 0.00
CA GLY A 129 1.84 -17.85 -0.25
C GLY A 129 0.40 -18.32 -0.47
N ASN A 130 0.05 -19.55 -0.07
CA ASN A 130 -1.29 -20.11 -0.19
C ASN A 130 -2.28 -19.65 0.92
N ALA A 131 -1.83 -18.75 1.82
CA ALA A 131 -2.55 -18.23 2.98
C ALA A 131 -2.79 -19.24 4.13
N SER A 132 -2.09 -20.36 4.14
CA SER A 132 -2.16 -21.39 5.20
C SER A 132 -0.76 -21.90 5.55
N VAL A 133 -0.51 -22.13 6.84
CA VAL A 133 0.78 -22.69 7.31
C VAL A 133 0.70 -24.22 7.36
N GLY A 134 1.54 -24.89 6.57
CA GLY A 134 1.58 -26.34 6.43
C GLY A 134 2.97 -26.91 6.10
N ILE A 135 3.02 -28.20 5.80
CA ILE A 135 4.28 -28.90 5.47
C ILE A 135 4.86 -28.40 4.14
N ALA A 136 3.99 -27.96 3.21
CA ALA A 136 4.42 -27.42 1.92
C ALA A 136 5.31 -26.19 2.07
N ASP A 137 5.03 -25.34 3.06
CA ASP A 137 5.84 -24.16 3.36
C ASP A 137 7.25 -24.52 3.83
N ALA A 138 7.37 -25.50 4.73
CA ALA A 138 8.67 -25.98 5.15
C ALA A 138 9.46 -26.57 3.98
N ILE A 139 8.80 -27.29 3.06
CA ILE A 139 9.43 -27.82 1.84
C ILE A 139 9.90 -26.67 0.94
N ALA A 140 9.08 -25.64 0.75
CA ALA A 140 9.42 -24.47 -0.07
C ALA A 140 10.66 -23.74 0.48
N ILE A 141 10.77 -23.58 1.80
CA ILE A 141 11.96 -23.02 2.46
C ILE A 141 13.18 -23.92 2.23
N LEU A 142 13.05 -25.24 2.39
CA LEU A 142 14.15 -26.19 2.16
C LEU A 142 14.66 -26.14 0.71
N ASP A 143 13.74 -26.10 -0.26
CA ASP A 143 14.08 -25.99 -1.69
C ASP A 143 14.77 -24.65 -2.00
N TYR A 144 14.30 -23.55 -1.39
CA TYR A 144 14.95 -22.25 -1.47
C TYR A 144 16.37 -22.27 -0.89
N CYS A 145 16.59 -22.91 0.25
CA CYS A 145 17.92 -23.04 0.85
C CYS A 145 18.87 -23.94 0.04
N ALA A 146 18.34 -24.94 -0.66
CA ALA A 146 19.12 -25.87 -1.45
C ALA A 146 19.65 -25.22 -2.74
N ASP A 147 18.75 -24.65 -3.54
CA ASP A 147 19.06 -24.23 -4.92
C ASP A 147 18.63 -22.78 -5.24
N GLY A 148 17.94 -22.08 -4.32
CA GLY A 148 17.53 -20.68 -4.49
C GLY A 148 16.47 -20.43 -5.58
N ASN A 149 15.94 -21.48 -6.21
CA ASN A 149 15.02 -21.39 -7.35
C ASN A 149 13.54 -21.48 -6.99
N ALA A 150 13.20 -21.83 -5.74
CA ALA A 150 11.81 -21.85 -5.31
C ALA A 150 11.28 -20.42 -5.14
N ALA A 151 10.10 -20.15 -5.68
CA ALA A 151 9.37 -18.92 -5.40
C ALA A 151 8.87 -19.00 -3.95
N VAL A 152 9.60 -18.35 -3.03
CA VAL A 152 9.26 -18.27 -1.60
C VAL A 152 8.93 -16.84 -1.24
N ASN A 153 7.85 -16.66 -0.47
CA ASN A 153 7.59 -15.40 0.21
C ASN A 153 8.56 -15.24 1.39
N THR A 154 9.69 -14.58 1.15
CA THR A 154 10.76 -14.44 2.15
C THR A 154 10.32 -13.70 3.41
N SER A 155 9.34 -12.80 3.31
CA SER A 155 8.80 -12.09 4.47
C SER A 155 7.94 -12.98 5.37
N ASN A 156 7.26 -13.98 4.80
CA ASN A 156 6.53 -15.00 5.58
C ASN A 156 7.44 -16.14 6.03
N ALA A 157 8.53 -16.40 5.30
CA ALA A 157 9.42 -17.53 5.54
C ALA A 157 10.45 -17.27 6.66
N ASP A 158 10.88 -16.04 6.90
CA ASP A 158 11.76 -15.66 8.04
C ASP A 158 10.94 -15.62 9.34
N VAL A 159 10.59 -16.80 9.87
CA VAL A 159 9.64 -16.96 10.98
C VAL A 159 10.28 -16.74 12.35
N ASN A 160 11.62 -16.67 12.42
CA ASN A 160 12.32 -16.26 13.63
C ASN A 160 12.65 -14.76 13.66
N ALA A 161 12.44 -14.05 12.55
CA ALA A 161 12.72 -12.65 12.31
C ALA A 161 14.20 -12.27 12.50
N ASP A 162 15.11 -13.15 12.09
CA ASP A 162 16.56 -12.91 12.17
C ASP A 162 17.15 -12.24 10.90
N GLY A 163 16.29 -12.02 9.90
CA GLY A 163 16.63 -11.38 8.63
C GLY A 163 17.16 -12.35 7.57
N ARG A 164 17.10 -13.66 7.82
CA ARG A 164 17.51 -14.71 6.89
C ARG A 164 16.41 -15.74 6.75
N VAL A 165 16.31 -16.33 5.57
CA VAL A 165 15.46 -17.50 5.33
C VAL A 165 16.38 -18.70 5.23
N ASP A 166 16.39 -19.55 6.26
CA ASP A 166 17.28 -20.70 6.34
C ASP A 166 16.61 -21.98 6.92
N LEU A 167 17.42 -23.01 7.18
CA LEU A 167 16.94 -24.30 7.68
C LEU A 167 16.29 -24.19 9.07
N HIS A 168 16.62 -23.16 9.85
CA HIS A 168 16.01 -22.90 11.15
C HIS A 168 14.53 -22.53 10.99
N ASP A 169 14.21 -21.72 9.99
CA ASP A 169 12.83 -21.35 9.68
C ASP A 169 11.99 -22.55 9.27
N ALA A 170 12.52 -23.38 8.37
CA ALA A 170 11.86 -24.62 7.96
C ALA A 170 11.57 -25.54 9.16
N LEU A 171 12.51 -25.62 10.11
CA LEU A 171 12.33 -26.40 11.33
C LEU A 171 11.23 -25.83 12.24
N LEU A 172 11.18 -24.49 12.41
CA LEU A 172 10.14 -23.83 13.20
C LEU A 172 8.75 -24.03 12.59
N VAL A 173 8.62 -23.95 11.26
CA VAL A 173 7.37 -24.26 10.56
C VAL A 173 6.95 -25.71 10.80
N LEU A 174 7.87 -26.69 10.68
CA LEU A 174 7.56 -28.09 10.96
C LEU A 174 7.13 -28.33 12.41
N GLN A 175 7.80 -27.68 13.38
CA GLN A 175 7.44 -27.76 14.80
C GLN A 175 6.05 -27.19 15.05
N TYR A 176 5.74 -26.04 14.45
CA TYR A 176 4.43 -25.40 14.54
C TYR A 176 3.33 -26.33 13.98
N VAL A 177 3.54 -26.87 12.77
CA VAL A 177 2.59 -27.80 12.13
C VAL A 177 2.42 -29.10 12.94
N ALA A 178 3.49 -29.55 13.62
CA ALA A 178 3.44 -30.71 14.52
C ALA A 178 2.80 -30.42 15.89
N GLY A 179 2.32 -29.19 16.12
CA GLY A 179 1.65 -28.80 17.37
C GLY A 179 2.59 -28.57 18.54
N TRP A 180 3.88 -28.31 18.29
CA TRP A 180 4.82 -27.93 19.34
C TRP A 180 4.52 -26.51 19.82
N ASN A 181 4.90 -26.23 21.07
CA ASN A 181 4.72 -24.89 21.63
C ASN A 181 5.81 -23.93 21.12
N VAL A 182 5.66 -23.51 19.86
CA VAL A 182 6.51 -22.54 19.18
C VAL A 182 5.64 -21.40 18.62
N THR A 183 6.24 -20.22 18.47
CA THR A 183 5.58 -19.04 17.91
C THR A 183 6.35 -18.57 16.68
N LEU A 184 5.66 -18.49 15.55
CA LEU A 184 6.16 -17.90 14.31
C LEU A 184 5.92 -16.39 14.35
N LYS A 185 6.86 -15.59 13.86
CA LYS A 185 6.85 -14.11 13.98
C LYS A 185 6.73 -13.40 12.65
#